data_AF-A0A524NGC9-F1
#
_entry.id   AF-A0A524NGC9-F1
#
_cell.length_a   1.000
_cell.length_b   1.000
_cell.length_c   1.000
_cell.angle_alpha   90.00
_cell.angle_beta   90.00
_cell.angle_gamma   90.00
#
_symmetry.space_group_name_H-M   'P 1'
#
loop_
_entity.id
_entity.type
_entity.pdbx_description
1 polymer ?
#
loop_
_entity_poly.entity_id
_entity_poly.type
_entity_poly.pdbx_seq_one_letter_code
_entity_poly.pdbx_strand_id
1 'polypeptide(L)'
;MNAALSLLLGMSTMNLFGIDPNDTRLLEQPAISQDHIAFIYANDLWVANSDGTQPRRLTVDEGIEARPAFSPDGKTLAFSAE
;
A
#
# COMPACT_ATOMS: atom_id res chain seq x y z
N MET A 1 55.41 -4.31 -24.25
CA MET A 1 55.03 -4.28 -22.82
C MET A 1 53.64 -3.66 -22.75
N ASN A 2 52.63 -4.47 -22.43
CA ASN A 2 51.22 -4.12 -22.58
C ASN A 2 50.75 -3.21 -21.45
N ALA A 3 50.14 -2.07 -21.78
CA ALA A 3 49.39 -1.26 -20.83
C ALA A 3 47.99 -1.86 -20.68
N ALA A 4 47.67 -2.37 -19.49
CA ALA A 4 46.33 -2.84 -19.16
C ALA A 4 45.47 -1.64 -18.73
N LEU A 5 44.37 -1.42 -19.45
CA LEU A 5 43.35 -0.43 -19.12
C LEU A 5 42.31 -1.12 -18.21
N SER A 6 42.24 -0.73 -16.94
CA SER A 6 41.22 -1.25 -16.01
C SER A 6 40.00 -0.33 -16.01
N LEU A 7 38.88 -0.82 -16.55
CA LEU A 7 37.58 -0.16 -16.48
C LEU A 7 36.90 -0.58 -15.17
N LEU A 8 36.76 0.34 -14.21
CA LEU A 8 36.02 0.09 -12.97
C LEU A 8 34.52 0.27 -13.27
N LEU A 9 33.77 -0.83 -13.43
CA LEU A 9 32.30 -0.76 -13.42
C LEU A 9 31.85 -0.50 -11.98
N GLY A 10 31.31 0.68 -11.71
CA GLY A 10 30.62 0.97 -10.44
C GLY A 10 29.37 0.12 -10.34
N MET A 11 29.37 -0.90 -9.48
CA MET A 11 28.15 -1.60 -9.12
C MET A 11 27.35 -0.70 -8.18
N SER A 12 26.39 0.04 -8.73
CA SER A 12 25.38 0.70 -7.92
C SER A 12 24.60 -0.39 -7.18
N THR A 13 24.71 -0.43 -5.85
CA THR A 13 23.86 -1.28 -5.02
C THR A 13 22.42 -0.82 -5.17
N MET A 14 21.61 -1.54 -5.93
CA MET A 14 20.17 -1.40 -5.81
C MET A 14 19.79 -1.88 -4.42
N ASN A 15 19.21 -1.00 -3.62
CA ASN A 15 18.54 -1.42 -2.39
C ASN A 15 17.39 -2.33 -2.82
N LEU A 16 17.59 -3.65 -2.70
CA LEU A 16 16.46 -4.57 -2.66
C LEU A 16 15.69 -4.19 -1.39
N PHE A 17 14.49 -3.64 -1.55
CA PHE A 17 13.51 -3.60 -0.47
C PHE A 17 13.22 -5.04 -0.10
N GLY A 18 13.96 -5.57 0.88
CA GLY A 18 13.65 -6.86 1.47
C GLY A 18 12.23 -6.80 2.02
N ILE A 19 11.42 -7.82 1.71
CA ILE A 19 10.13 -7.99 2.37
C ILE A 19 10.43 -8.11 3.87
N ASP A 20 9.88 -7.22 4.70
CA ASP A 20 9.93 -7.38 6.15
C ASP A 20 8.78 -8.33 6.55
N PRO A 21 9.08 -9.59 6.91
CA PRO A 21 8.03 -10.53 7.27
C PRO A 21 7.32 -10.14 8.57
N ASN A 22 7.91 -9.28 9.41
CA ASN A 22 7.34 -8.89 10.71
C ASN A 22 6.31 -7.76 10.60
N ASP A 23 6.28 -7.02 9.49
CA ASP A 23 5.24 -6.00 9.19
C ASP A 23 4.15 -6.57 8.27
N THR A 24 4.00 -7.89 8.22
CA THR A 24 2.89 -8.52 7.48
C THR A 24 1.59 -8.22 8.22
N ARG A 25 0.73 -7.39 7.62
CA ARG A 25 -0.58 -7.04 8.17
C ARG A 25 -1.68 -7.87 7.53
N LEU A 26 -2.71 -8.20 8.33
CA LEU A 26 -3.95 -8.77 7.83
C LEU A 26 -4.82 -7.62 7.27
N LEU A 27 -4.52 -7.20 6.04
CA LEU A 27 -5.35 -6.22 5.32
C LEU A 27 -6.47 -6.98 4.62
N GLU A 28 -7.70 -6.57 4.86
CA GLU A 28 -8.88 -7.32 4.43
C GLU A 28 -9.74 -6.49 3.47
N GLN A 29 -10.51 -7.20 2.64
CA GLN A 29 -11.56 -6.62 1.78
C GLN A 29 -11.10 -5.39 0.96
N PRO A 30 -10.05 -5.51 0.13
CA PRO A 30 -9.56 -4.37 -0.63
C PRO A 30 -10.61 -3.90 -1.66
N ALA A 31 -10.70 -2.59 -1.81
CA ALA A 31 -11.38 -1.91 -2.91
C ALA A 31 -10.40 -0.94 -3.58
N ILE A 32 -10.49 -0.79 -4.89
CA ILE A 32 -9.53 0.01 -5.67
C ILE A 32 -10.25 1.04 -6.52
N SER A 33 -9.69 2.24 -6.60
CA SER A 33 -10.01 3.28 -7.58
C SER A 33 -8.77 3.58 -8.40
N GLN A 34 -8.84 4.56 -9.30
CA GLN A 34 -7.68 4.98 -10.10
C GLN A 34 -6.48 5.39 -9.23
N ASP A 35 -6.74 6.11 -8.13
CA ASP A 35 -5.69 6.76 -7.35
C ASP A 35 -5.55 6.20 -5.93
N HIS A 36 -6.47 5.33 -5.47
CA HIS A 36 -6.50 4.87 -4.07
C HIS A 36 -6.84 3.39 -3.93
N ILE A 37 -6.36 2.81 -2.84
CA ILE A 37 -6.80 1.52 -2.31
C ILE A 37 -7.44 1.75 -0.95
N ALA A 38 -8.68 1.28 -0.76
CA ALA A 38 -9.32 1.18 0.53
C ALA A 38 -9.25 -0.26 1.03
N PHE A 39 -9.12 -0.45 2.34
CA PHE A 39 -9.02 -1.77 2.96
C PHE A 39 -9.48 -1.71 4.41
N ILE A 40 -9.84 -2.87 4.96
CA ILE A 40 -10.12 -3.03 6.38
C ILE A 40 -8.86 -3.46 7.11
N TYR A 41 -8.57 -2.82 8.24
CA TYR A 41 -7.49 -3.20 9.13
C TYR A 41 -7.86 -2.89 10.57
N ALA A 42 -7.75 -3.91 11.43
CA ALA A 42 -8.14 -3.84 12.84
C ALA A 42 -9.58 -3.34 13.04
N ASN A 43 -10.51 -3.87 12.23
CA ASN A 43 -11.94 -3.51 12.13
C ASN A 43 -12.24 -2.14 11.53
N ASP A 44 -11.23 -1.31 11.28
CA ASP A 44 -11.44 0.02 10.75
C ASP A 44 -11.30 0.11 9.24
N LEU A 45 -11.95 1.12 8.66
CA LEU A 45 -11.73 1.51 7.28
C LEU A 45 -10.46 2.37 7.14
N TRP A 46 -9.59 1.97 6.23
CA TRP A 46 -8.37 2.69 5.85
C TRP A 46 -8.35 2.99 4.36
N VAL A 47 -7.54 3.98 3.99
CA VAL A 47 -7.22 4.30 2.59
C VAL A 47 -5.74 4.63 2.43
N ALA A 48 -5.16 4.25 1.30
CA ALA A 48 -3.82 4.60 0.87
C ALA A 48 -3.86 5.05 -0.60
N ASN A 49 -2.76 5.65 -1.07
CA ASN A 49 -2.54 5.85 -2.51
C ASN A 49 -2.52 4.48 -3.22
N SER A 50 -2.77 4.47 -4.54
CA SER A 50 -2.78 3.23 -5.33
C SER A 50 -1.43 2.51 -5.40
N ASP A 51 -0.33 3.19 -5.07
CA ASP A 51 1.00 2.61 -4.89
C ASP A 51 1.27 2.07 -3.47
N GLY A 52 0.26 2.12 -2.59
CA GLY A 52 0.35 1.70 -1.19
C GLY A 52 0.98 2.73 -0.24
N THR A 53 1.40 3.88 -0.74
CA THR A 53 1.98 4.94 0.10
C THR A 53 0.89 5.72 0.85
N GLN A 54 1.30 6.42 1.92
CA GLN A 54 0.44 7.33 2.69
C GLN A 54 -0.86 6.69 3.23
N PRO A 55 -0.80 5.52 3.91
CA PRO A 55 -1.98 4.94 4.53
C PRO A 55 -2.52 5.86 5.63
N ARG A 56 -3.84 6.03 5.68
CA ARG A 56 -4.55 6.77 6.71
C ARG A 56 -5.86 6.08 7.09
N ARG A 57 -6.16 6.09 8.39
CA ARG A 57 -7.42 5.58 8.96
C ARG A 57 -8.55 6.58 8.68
N LEU A 58 -9.72 6.09 8.30
CA LEU A 58 -10.90 6.91 7.98
C LEU A 58 -11.95 6.90 9.09
N THR A 59 -12.08 5.78 9.80
CA THR A 59 -13.07 5.58 10.87
C THR A 59 -12.38 5.30 12.20
N VAL A 60 -13.03 5.68 13.30
CA VAL A 60 -12.59 5.34 14.65
C VAL A 60 -13.84 5.09 15.47
N ASP A 61 -14.30 3.84 15.51
CA ASP A 61 -15.42 3.43 16.33
C ASP A 61 -15.22 2.04 16.97
N GLU A 62 -16.21 1.59 17.74
CA GLU A 62 -16.20 0.28 18.40
C GLU A 62 -16.76 -0.84 17.51
N GLY A 63 -17.38 -0.49 16.39
CA GLY A 63 -18.03 -1.39 15.45
C GLY A 63 -17.05 -2.01 14.45
N ILE A 64 -17.61 -2.72 13.47
CA ILE A 64 -16.85 -3.34 12.40
C ILE A 64 -17.21 -2.65 11.08
N GLU A 65 -16.22 -2.01 10.46
CA GLU A 65 -16.35 -1.62 9.06
C GLU A 65 -16.12 -2.78 8.10
N ALA A 66 -16.90 -2.79 7.03
CA ALA A 66 -16.80 -3.83 6.02
C ALA A 66 -17.21 -3.35 4.63
N ARG A 67 -16.80 -4.14 3.62
CA ARG A 67 -17.22 -4.06 2.22
C ARG A 67 -17.03 -2.66 1.62
N PRO A 68 -15.81 -2.09 1.67
CA PRO A 68 -15.55 -0.82 1.01
C PRO A 68 -15.81 -0.92 -0.49
N ALA A 69 -16.34 0.15 -1.09
CA ALA A 69 -16.53 0.25 -2.53
C ALA A 69 -16.42 1.71 -2.98
N PHE A 70 -15.50 1.99 -3.91
CA PHE A 70 -15.42 3.31 -4.53
C PHE A 70 -16.53 3.51 -5.54
N SER A 71 -17.00 4.75 -5.69
CA SER A 71 -17.80 5.16 -6.84
C SER A 71 -16.99 4.98 -8.14
N PRO A 72 -17.66 4.85 -9.30
CA PRO A 72 -16.95 4.73 -10.59
C PRO A 72 -15.99 5.89 -10.89
N ASP A 73 -16.28 7.10 -10.39
CA ASP A 73 -15.42 8.28 -10.53
C ASP A 73 -14.40 8.44 -9.39
N GLY A 74 -14.36 7.51 -8.43
CA GLY A 74 -13.43 7.48 -7.31
C GLY A 74 -13.63 8.57 -6.25
N LYS A 75 -14.64 9.44 -6.38
CA LYS A 75 -14.84 10.58 -5.49
C LYS A 75 -15.50 10.22 -4.16
N THR A 76 -16.24 9.12 -4.12
CA THR A 76 -16.88 8.64 -2.89
C THR A 76 -16.50 7.20 -2.60
N LEU A 77 -16.53 6.87 -1.32
CA LEU A 77 -16.25 5.54 -0.78
C LEU A 77 -17.43 5.14 0.10
N ALA A 78 -18.17 4.11 -0.32
CA ALA A 78 -19.22 3.50 0.47
C ALA A 78 -18.67 2.34 1.30
N PHE A 79 -19.26 2.10 2.47
CA PHE A 79 -18.92 0.99 3.36
C PHE A 79 -20.13 0.63 4.25
N SER A 80 -20.11 -0.54 4.86
CA SER A 80 -21.05 -0.95 5.92
C SER A 80 -20.38 -0.75 7.28
N ALA A 81 -21.16 -0.34 8.29
CA ALA A 81 -20.74 -0.16 9.68
C ALA A 81 -21.84 -0.71 10.62
N GLU A 82 -21.45 -1.04 11.85
CA GLU A 82 -22.34 -1.52 12.94
C GLU A 82 -22.92 -0.37 13.77
#